data_AF-A0A448NVS7-F1
#
_entry.id   AF-A0A448NVS7-F1
#
_cell.length_a   1.000
_cell.length_b   1.000
_cell.length_c   1.000
_cell.angle_alpha   90.00
_cell.angle_beta   90.00
_cell.angle_gamma   90.00
#
_symmetry.space_group_name_H-M   'P 1'
#
loop_
_entity.id
_entity.type
_entity.pdbx_description
1 polymer ?
#
loop_
_entity_poly.entity_id
_entity_poly.type
_entity_poly.pdbx_seq_one_letter_code
_entity_poly.pdbx_strand_id
1 'polypeptide(L)' 'MKKFLTTTIAVFLVAFALYYIFTDPEGTADVVRGFFSGIFGFIRALGR' A
#
# COMPACT_ATOMS: atom_id res chain seq x y z
N MET A 1 19.18 16.64 4.11
CA MET A 1 18.34 16.64 2.89
C MET A 1 17.64 15.31 2.62
N LYS A 2 18.34 14.17 2.46
CA LYS A 2 17.68 12.87 2.16
C LYS A 2 16.57 12.49 3.14
N LYS A 3 16.83 12.60 4.46
CA LYS A 3 15.84 12.26 5.50
C LYS A 3 14.57 13.11 5.42
N PHE A 4 14.70 14.41 5.15
CA PHE A 4 13.55 15.31 4.98
C PHE A 4 12.71 14.91 3.77
N LEU A 5 13.34 14.66 2.63
CA LEU A 5 12.63 14.23 1.42
C LEU A 5 11.90 12.90 1.63
N THR A 6 12.56 11.91 2.25
CA THR A 6 11.94 10.61 2.56
C THR A 6 10.76 10.77 3.52
N THR A 7 10.90 11.59 4.56
CA THR A 7 9.80 11.87 5.51
C THR A 7 8.63 12.56 4.81
N THR A 8 8.89 13.57 3.98
CA THR A 8 7.83 14.25 3.22
C THR A 8 7.09 13.29 2.31
N ILE A 9 7.81 12.48 1.53
CA ILE A 9 7.19 11.46 0.66
C ILE A 9 6.35 10.47 1.48
N ALA A 10 6.85 10.01 2.63
CA ALA A 10 6.12 9.10 3.51
C ALA A 10 4.81 9.73 4.03
N VAL A 11 4.86 10.99 4.47
CA VAL A 11 3.67 11.70 4.95
C VAL A 11 2.64 11.88 3.83
N PHE A 12 3.07 12.25 2.63
CA PHE A 12 2.18 12.39 1.48
C PHE A 12 1.55 11.04 1.09
N LEU A 13 2.31 9.95 1.09
CA LEU A 13 1.79 8.61 0.82
C LEU A 13 0.73 8.20 1.84
N VAL A 14 0.97 8.43 3.12
CA VAL A 14 0.01 8.09 4.18
C VAL A 14 -1.27 8.93 4.04
N ALA A 15 -1.14 10.24 3.81
CA ALA A 15 -2.30 11.12 3.61
C ALA A 15 -3.13 10.71 2.38
N PHE A 16 -2.46 10.36 1.28
CA PHE A 16 -3.13 9.93 0.05
C PHE A 16 -3.83 8.58 0.21
N ALA A 17 -3.21 7.63 0.92
CA ALA A 17 -3.83 6.36 1.26
C ALA A 17 -5.08 6.57 2.12
N LEU A 18 -5.01 7.42 3.14
CA LEU A 18 -6.17 7.75 3.98
C LEU A 18 -7.29 8.42 3.17
N TYR A 19 -6.96 9.39 2.31
CA TYR A 19 -7.93 10.03 1.43
C TYR A 19 -8.68 8.98 0.59
N TYR A 20 -7.94 8.10 -0.10
CA TYR A 20 -8.52 7.06 -0.95
C TYR A 20 -9.41 6.08 -0.17
N ILE A 21 -9.01 5.68 1.04
CA ILE A 21 -9.84 4.84 1.92
C ILE A 21 -11.22 5.48 2.18
N PHE A 22 -11.27 6.80 2.39
CA PHE A 22 -12.52 7.48 2.71
C PHE A 22 -13.31 7.95 1.49
N THR A 23 -12.67 8.20 0.34
CA THR A 23 -13.36 8.64 -0.88
C THR A 23 -13.74 7.51 -1.83
N ASP A 24 -12.97 6.43 -1.86
CA ASP A 24 -13.22 5.24 -2.68
C ASP A 24 -12.83 3.97 -1.90
N PRO A 25 -13.68 3.56 -0.93
CA PRO A 25 -13.39 2.42 -0.07
C PRO A 25 -13.37 1.10 -0.84
N GLU A 26 -14.19 0.96 -1.89
CA GLU A 26 -14.26 -0.26 -2.71
C GLU A 26 -12.98 -0.44 -3.53
N GLY A 27 -12.57 0.60 -4.28
CA GLY A 27 -11.31 0.56 -5.03
C GLY A 27 -10.09 0.34 -4.14
N THR A 28 -10.07 0.96 -2.96
CA THR A 28 -8.99 0.77 -1.99
C THR A 28 -8.93 -0.66 -1.45
N ALA A 29 -10.09 -1.26 -1.15
CA ALA A 29 -10.16 -2.65 -0.68
C ALA A 29 -9.61 -3.63 -1.72
N ASP A 30 -9.89 -3.40 -3.01
CA ASP A 30 -9.40 -4.25 -4.10
C ASP A 30 -7.89 -4.14 -4.30
N VAL A 31 -7.32 -2.94 -4.21
CA VAL A 31 -5.86 -2.74 -4.26
C VAL A 31 -5.17 -3.46 -3.08
N VAL A 32 -5.70 -3.32 -1.87
CA VAL A 32 -5.17 -3.99 -0.67
C VAL A 32 -5.27 -5.51 -0.80
N ARG A 33 -6.43 -6.03 -1.23
CA ARG A 33 -6.62 -7.47 -1.46
C ARG A 33 -5.67 -8.00 -2.53
N GLY A 34 -5.48 -7.28 -3.64
CA GLY A 34 -4.55 -7.64 -4.70
C GLY A 34 -3.11 -7.71 -4.22
N PHE A 35 -2.67 -6.72 -3.44
CA PHE A 35 -1.34 -6.69 -2.85
C PHE A 35 -1.06 -7.89 -1.93
N PHE A 36 -1.95 -8.16 -0.98
CA PHE A 36 -1.78 -9.29 -0.05
C PHE A 36 -1.90 -10.64 -0.75
N SER A 37 -2.82 -10.79 -1.72
CA SER A 37 -2.92 -11.99 -2.55
C SER A 37 -1.61 -12.27 -3.29
N GLY A 38 -0.98 -11.23 -3.86
CA GLY A 38 0.32 -11.33 -4.52
C GLY A 38 1.44 -11.78 -3.56
N ILE A 39 1.51 -11.17 -2.37
CA ILE A 39 2.51 -11.54 -1.35
C ILE A 39 2.31 -12.97 -0.87
N PHE A 40 1.08 -13.36 -0.52
CA PHE A 40 0.80 -14.73 -0.07
C PHE A 40 1.02 -15.75 -1.19
N GLY A 41 0.70 -15.39 -2.44
CA GLY A 41 1.02 -16.20 -3.61
C GLY A 41 2.53 -16.41 -3.78
N PHE A 42 3.31 -15.34 -3.64
CA PHE A 42 4.77 -15.39 -3.70
C PHE A 42 5.38 -16.24 -2.57
N ILE A 43 4.94 -16.04 -1.33
CA ILE A 43 5.40 -16.84 -0.17
C ILE A 43 5.06 -18.32 -0.36
N ARG A 44 3.85 -18.64 -0.83
CA ARG A 44 3.42 -20.01 -1.13
C ARG A 44 4.28 -20.64 -2.23
N ALA A 45 4.72 -19.87 -3.23
CA ALA A 45 5.59 -20.35 -4.30
C ALA A 45 7.03 -20.62 -3.81
N LEU A 46 7.53 -19.87 -2.82
CA LEU A 46 8.86 -20.07 -2.23
C LEU A 46 8.95 -21.26 -1.25
N GLY A 47 7.84 -21.61 -0.60
CA GLY A 47 7.78 -22.73 0.34
C GLY A 47 7.57 -24.10 -0.31
N ARG A 48 7.65 -24.19 -1.65
CA ARG A 48 7.52 -25.42 -2.43
C ARG A 48 8.82 -25.76 -3.15
#